data_AF-A0A6N7AQ70-F1
#
_entry.id   AF-A0A6N7AQ70-F1
#
_cell.length_a   1.000
_cell.length_b   1.000
_cell.length_c   1.000
_cell.angle_alpha   90.00
_cell.angle_beta   90.00
_cell.angle_gamma   90.00
#
_symmetry.space_group_name_H-M   'P 1'
#
loop_
_entity.id
_entity.type
_entity.pdbx_description
1 polymer ?
#
loop_
_entity_poly.entity_id
_entity_poly.type
_entity_poly.pdbx_seq_one_letter_code
_entity_poly.pdbx_strand_id
1 'polypeptide(L)'
;MQKNKKKIEPIPDEFKTIMEASDFWDTHDITDYWDSTKEVKLSAGLKKEPKYVALEGNIAKKAFNVAKKKHISMETLVNLWLKEKLSAAR
;
A
#
# COMPACT_ATOMS: atom_id res chain seq x y z
N MET A 1 -29.39 27.38 -19.65
CA MET A 1 -28.48 26.50 -20.43
C MET A 1 -28.93 25.07 -20.22
N GLN A 2 -29.48 24.43 -21.25
CA GLN A 2 -30.00 23.06 -21.16
C GLN A 2 -28.82 22.12 -20.94
N LYS A 3 -28.69 21.53 -19.74
CA LYS A 3 -27.76 20.42 -19.53
C LYS A 3 -28.34 19.24 -20.33
N ASN A 4 -27.70 18.87 -21.43
CA ASN A 4 -27.94 17.60 -22.10
C ASN A 4 -27.95 16.52 -21.01
N LYS A 5 -29.07 15.83 -20.82
CA LYS A 5 -29.17 14.71 -19.88
C LYS A 5 -28.21 13.64 -20.40
N LYS A 6 -27.04 13.50 -19.76
CA LYS A 6 -26.16 12.35 -19.99
C LYS A 6 -27.02 11.10 -19.79
N LYS A 7 -27.04 10.21 -20.78
CA LYS A 7 -27.69 8.91 -20.65
C LYS A 7 -26.75 8.06 -19.79
N ILE A 8 -27.10 7.91 -18.51
CA ILE A 8 -26.34 7.10 -17.56
C ILE A 8 -26.71 5.64 -17.83
N GLU A 9 -25.75 4.82 -18.22
CA GLU A 9 -25.97 3.39 -18.43
C GLU A 9 -26.11 2.70 -17.07
N PRO A 10 -27.07 1.79 -16.87
CA PRO A 10 -27.25 1.13 -15.57
C PRO A 10 -26.02 0.27 -15.23
N ILE A 11 -25.68 0.21 -13.95
CA ILE A 11 -24.67 -0.75 -13.46
C ILE A 11 -25.21 -2.16 -13.70
N PRO A 12 -24.43 -3.07 -14.32
CA PRO A 12 -24.81 -4.48 -14.43
C PRO A 12 -25.06 -5.11 -13.07
N ASP A 13 -26.04 -6.02 -12.98
CA ASP A 13 -26.33 -6.76 -11.73
C ASP A 13 -25.09 -7.52 -11.22
N GLU A 14 -24.30 -8.09 -12.14
CA GLU A 14 -23.03 -8.76 -11.85
C GLU A 14 -22.01 -8.50 -12.98
N PHE A 15 -20.75 -8.28 -12.61
CA PHE A 15 -19.62 -8.34 -13.53
C PHE A 15 -19.05 -9.76 -13.52
N LYS A 16 -18.78 -10.35 -14.69
CA LYS A 16 -18.25 -11.72 -14.79
C LYS A 16 -16.78 -11.79 -14.40
N THR A 17 -16.04 -10.68 -14.54
CA THR A 17 -14.63 -10.59 -14.19
C THR A 17 -14.27 -9.24 -13.60
N ILE A 18 -13.15 -9.17 -12.87
CA ILE A 18 -12.59 -7.91 -12.37
C ILE A 18 -12.22 -6.97 -13.52
N MET A 19 -11.75 -7.51 -14.65
CA MET A 19 -11.34 -6.71 -15.79
C MET A 19 -12.54 -6.03 -16.45
N GLU A 20 -13.66 -6.74 -16.58
CA GLU A 20 -14.93 -6.17 -17.07
C GLU A 20 -15.45 -5.04 -16.16
N ALA A 21 -15.35 -5.21 -14.84
CA ALA A 21 -15.69 -4.15 -13.89
C ALA A 21 -14.76 -2.93 -14.06
N SER A 22 -13.45 -3.17 -14.27
CA SER A 22 -12.47 -2.10 -14.54
C SER A 22 -12.82 -1.34 -15.81
N ASP A 23 -13.05 -2.05 -16.92
CA ASP A 23 -13.36 -1.44 -18.22
C ASP A 23 -14.64 -0.58 -18.16
N PHE A 24 -15.64 -1.03 -17.38
CA PHE A 24 -16.85 -0.25 -17.12
C PHE A 24 -16.52 1.06 -16.37
N TRP A 25 -15.81 0.98 -15.24
CA TRP A 25 -15.48 2.15 -14.43
C TRP A 25 -14.42 3.09 -15.03
N ASP A 26 -13.63 2.63 -16.01
CA ASP A 26 -12.71 3.50 -16.77
C ASP A 26 -13.45 4.56 -17.60
N THR A 27 -14.70 4.29 -17.96
CA THR A 27 -15.53 5.18 -18.79
C THR A 27 -16.73 5.78 -18.06
N HIS A 28 -17.08 5.26 -16.89
CA HIS A 28 -18.22 5.70 -16.08
C HIS A 28 -17.77 6.41 -14.79
N ASP A 29 -18.26 7.63 -14.58
CA ASP A 29 -17.97 8.38 -13.35
C ASP A 29 -18.81 7.84 -12.19
N ILE A 30 -18.16 7.39 -11.11
CA ILE A 30 -18.84 6.87 -9.92
C ILE A 30 -19.84 7.86 -9.30
N THR A 31 -19.61 9.17 -9.48
CA THR A 31 -20.50 10.21 -8.95
C THR A 31 -21.86 10.23 -9.65
N ASP A 32 -21.96 9.74 -10.89
CA ASP A 32 -23.23 9.59 -11.61
C ASP A 32 -24.10 8.46 -11.03
N TYR A 33 -23.56 7.64 -10.13
CA TYR A 33 -24.21 6.46 -9.54
C TYR A 33 -24.41 6.55 -8.03
N TRP A 34 -24.23 7.72 -7.42
CA TRP A 34 -24.21 7.86 -5.96
C TRP A 34 -25.46 7.25 -5.28
N ASP A 35 -26.64 7.48 -5.84
CA ASP A 35 -27.93 6.95 -5.34
C ASP A 35 -28.07 5.42 -5.47
N SER A 36 -27.27 4.79 -6.34
CA SER A 36 -27.24 3.33 -6.57
C SER A 36 -26.07 2.65 -5.83
N THR A 37 -25.25 3.41 -5.12
CA THR A 37 -24.13 2.90 -4.33
C THR A 37 -24.43 2.99 -2.84
N LYS A 38 -23.65 2.27 -2.03
CA LYS A 38 -23.72 2.35 -0.57
C LYS A 38 -22.35 2.71 -0.01
N GLU A 39 -22.34 3.46 1.07
CA GLU A 39 -21.12 3.74 1.80
C GLU A 39 -20.49 2.44 2.31
N VAL A 40 -19.19 2.29 2.06
CA VAL A 40 -18.39 1.16 2.57
C VAL A 40 -17.16 1.70 3.27
N LYS A 41 -16.84 1.11 4.43
CA LYS A 41 -15.59 1.42 5.14
C LYS A 41 -14.44 0.65 4.50
N LEU A 42 -13.64 1.33 3.70
CA LEU A 42 -12.38 0.79 3.18
C LEU A 42 -11.25 1.09 4.17
N SER A 43 -10.60 0.05 4.69
CA SER A 43 -9.36 0.16 5.44
C SER A 43 -8.19 -0.18 4.52
N ALA A 44 -7.64 0.83 3.84
CA ALA A 44 -6.41 0.69 3.07
C ALA A 44 -5.23 1.04 3.98
N GLY A 45 -4.55 0.01 4.50
CA GLY A 45 -3.30 0.19 5.23
C GLY A 45 -2.18 0.56 4.26
N LEU A 46 -1.96 1.85 4.01
CA LEU A 46 -0.76 2.32 3.32
C LEU A 46 0.44 1.99 4.22
N LYS A 47 1.16 0.90 3.90
CA LYS A 47 2.40 0.55 4.60
C LYS A 47 3.37 1.73 4.44
N LYS A 48 3.98 2.17 5.53
CA LYS A 48 5.05 3.17 5.48
C LYS A 48 6.14 2.66 4.53
N GLU A 49 6.54 3.51 3.60
CA GLU A 49 7.64 3.19 2.70
C GLU A 49 8.93 2.96 3.52
N PRO A 50 9.62 1.83 3.29
CA PRO A 50 10.90 1.59 3.94
C PRO A 50 11.93 2.63 3.52
N LYS A 51 12.75 3.08 4.47
CA LYS A 51 13.92 3.91 4.20
C LYS A 51 15.16 3.03 4.12
N TYR A 52 15.88 3.12 3.00
CA TYR A 52 17.07 2.33 2.75
C TYR A 52 18.33 3.18 2.99
N VAL A 53 19.33 2.55 3.59
CA VAL A 53 20.67 3.13 3.81
C VAL A 53 21.69 2.13 3.30
N ALA A 54 22.66 2.61 2.52
CA ALA A 54 23.77 1.78 2.06
C ALA A 54 24.64 1.35 3.24
N LEU A 55 24.97 0.06 3.31
CA LEU A 55 25.91 -0.49 4.28
C LEU A 55 27.18 -0.93 3.58
N GLU A 56 28.34 -0.69 4.19
CA GLU A 56 29.58 -1.27 3.71
C GLU A 56 29.50 -2.80 3.72
N GLY A 57 30.08 -3.44 2.69
CA GLY A 57 29.94 -4.88 2.48
C GLY A 57 30.43 -5.73 3.66
N ASN A 58 31.50 -5.31 4.34
CA ASN A 58 32.00 -6.02 5.53
C ASN A 58 31.04 -5.89 6.73
N ILE A 59 30.45 -4.71 6.93
CA ILE A 59 29.47 -4.44 7.98
C ILE A 59 28.21 -5.28 7.71
N ALA A 60 27.71 -5.26 6.47
CA ALA A 60 26.54 -6.03 6.06
C ALA A 60 26.73 -7.54 6.32
N LYS A 61 27.89 -8.11 5.93
CA LYS A 61 28.23 -9.52 6.18
C LYS A 61 28.25 -9.86 7.67
N LYS A 62 28.87 -9.00 8.50
CA LYS A 62 28.92 -9.20 9.95
C LYS A 62 27.53 -9.14 10.59
N ALA A 63 26.75 -8.11 10.25
CA ALA A 63 25.38 -7.95 10.73
C ALA A 63 24.50 -9.15 10.34
N PHE A 64 24.59 -9.62 9.10
CA PHE A 64 23.87 -10.82 8.64
C PHE A 64 24.22 -12.06 9.47
N ASN A 65 25.51 -12.31 9.70
CA ASN A 65 25.95 -13.46 10.50
C ASN A 65 25.45 -13.39 11.96
N VAL A 66 25.43 -12.20 12.55
CA VAL A 66 24.90 -12.00 13.91
C VAL A 66 23.39 -12.18 13.93
N ALA A 67 22.66 -11.64 12.96
CA ALA A 67 21.21 -11.78 12.85
C ALA A 67 20.82 -13.27 12.72
N LYS A 68 21.53 -14.02 11.87
CA LYS A 68 21.35 -15.46 11.70
C LYS A 68 21.57 -16.23 13.01
N LYS A 69 22.65 -15.93 13.75
CA LYS A 69 22.94 -16.56 15.05
C LYS A 69 21.88 -16.24 16.11
N LYS A 70 21.24 -15.07 16.02
CA LYS A 70 20.18 -14.62 16.92
C LYS A 70 18.77 -15.01 16.46
N HIS A 71 18.63 -15.73 15.34
CA HIS A 71 17.35 -16.11 14.73
C HIS A 71 16.39 -14.92 14.51
N ILE A 72 16.94 -13.76 14.15
CA ILE A 72 16.18 -12.54 13.81
C ILE A 72 16.55 -12.04 12.42
N SER A 73 15.71 -11.18 11.84
CA SER A 73 16.01 -10.55 10.55
C SER A 73 17.16 -9.53 10.70
N MET A 74 17.88 -9.31 9.60
CA MET A 74 18.93 -8.30 9.54
C MET A 74 18.37 -6.89 9.78
N GLU A 75 17.16 -6.61 9.29
CA GLU A 75 16.44 -5.36 9.55
C GLU A 75 16.17 -5.16 11.05
N THR A 76 15.67 -6.18 11.75
CA THR A 76 15.42 -6.12 13.20
C THR A 76 16.71 -5.86 13.97
N LEU A 77 17.79 -6.57 13.64
CA LEU A 77 19.09 -6.39 14.28
C LEU A 77 19.62 -4.96 14.10
N VAL A 78 19.62 -4.46 12.86
CA VAL A 78 20.14 -3.12 12.54
C VAL A 78 19.33 -2.04 13.24
N ASN A 79 17.99 -2.14 13.21
CA ASN A 79 17.12 -1.19 13.91
C ASN A 79 17.33 -1.20 15.43
N LEU A 80 17.50 -2.38 16.03
CA LEU A 80 17.77 -2.50 17.47
C LEU A 80 19.08 -1.79 17.84
N TRP A 81 20.17 -2.08 17.13
CA TRP A 81 21.47 -1.46 17.38
C TRP A 81 21.47 0.05 17.14
N LEU A 82 20.83 0.51 16.07
CA LEU A 82 20.70 1.96 15.81
C LEU A 82 19.92 2.64 16.94
N LYS A 83 18.83 2.03 17.41
CA LYS A 83 18.03 2.56 18.52
C LYS A 83 18.86 2.67 19.81
N GLU A 84 19.62 1.63 20.15
CA GLU A 84 20.52 1.63 21.31
C GLU A 84 21.57 2.75 21.20
N LYS A 85 22.26 2.86 20.06
CA LYS A 85 23.31 3.87 19.87
C LYS A 85 22.79 5.30 19.86
N LEU A 86 21.65 5.55 19.22
CA LEU A 86 21.01 6.86 19.21
C LEU A 86 20.47 7.26 20.60
N SER A 87 20.05 6.29 21.42
CA SER A 87 19.64 6.58 22.80
C SER A 87 20.81 6.95 23.70
N ALA A 88 22.00 6.39 23.44
CA ALA A 88 23.21 6.63 24.22
C ALA A 88 23.99 7.87 23.77
N ALA A 89 23.77 8.35 22.55
CA ALA A 89 24.39 9.56 22.00
C ALA A 89 23.71 10.86 22.47
N ARG A 90 22.91 10.80 23.54
CA ARG A 90 22.05 11.86 24.03
C ARG A 90 22.67 12.61 25.20
#